data_AF-A0A1M4ZRD0-F1
#
_entry.id   AF-A0A1M4ZRD0-F1
#
_cell.length_a   1.000
_cell.length_b   1.000
_cell.length_c   1.000
_cell.angle_alpha   90.00
_cell.angle_beta   90.00
_cell.angle_gamma   90.00
#
_symmetry.space_group_name_H-M   'P 1'
#
loop_
_entity.id
_entity.type
_entity.pdbx_description
1 polymer ?
#
loop_
_entity_poly.entity_id
_entity_poly.type
_entity_poly.pdbx_seq_one_letter_code
_entity_poly.pdbx_strand_id
1 'polypeptide(L)'
;MKKRIRFLLLMLILSGCFPVVCEAQSGLRIASIFERYGKQKGVAMVELSTEMLETYSMEKYKSITIKDSHRALPEIRQCLETDKKGAKKIKEIIEGGQLVSGYYQLPSRKEDLNRFILFKLSKKGAATLVYIEGELESDDLITLLFMKKDL
;
A
#
# COMPACT_ATOMS: atom_id res chain seq x y z
N MET A 1 20.87 -8.90 -55.01
CA MET A 1 20.55 -9.76 -53.84
C MET A 1 21.01 -9.17 -52.49
N LYS A 2 22.22 -8.57 -52.37
CA LYS A 2 22.74 -7.99 -51.10
C LYS A 2 21.89 -6.85 -50.47
N LYS A 3 21.19 -6.05 -51.28
CA LYS A 3 20.34 -4.93 -50.79
C LYS A 3 19.01 -5.39 -50.14
N ARG A 4 18.41 -6.48 -50.63
CA ARG A 4 17.18 -7.06 -50.06
C ARG A 4 17.44 -7.78 -48.75
N ILE A 5 18.61 -8.43 -48.62
CA ILE A 5 19.07 -9.08 -47.38
C ILE A 5 19.30 -8.03 -46.28
N ARG A 6 19.89 -6.87 -46.62
CA ARG A 6 20.05 -5.75 -45.67
C ARG A 6 18.71 -5.17 -45.21
N PHE A 7 17.71 -5.11 -46.09
CA PHE A 7 16.38 -4.60 -45.73
C PHE A 7 15.60 -5.57 -44.83
N LEU A 8 15.74 -6.88 -45.07
CA LEU A 8 15.17 -7.94 -44.22
C LEU A 8 15.84 -7.99 -42.84
N LEU A 9 17.16 -7.79 -42.77
CA LEU A 9 17.88 -7.69 -41.50
C LEU A 9 17.49 -6.42 -40.70
N LEU A 10 17.19 -5.31 -41.36
CA LEU A 10 16.76 -4.07 -40.69
C LEU A 10 15.34 -4.21 -40.08
N MET A 11 14.45 -4.93 -40.76
CA MET A 11 13.10 -5.20 -40.27
C MET A 11 13.06 -6.20 -39.10
N LEU A 12 13.98 -7.16 -39.05
CA LEU A 12 14.08 -8.13 -37.95
C LEU A 12 14.55 -7.48 -36.62
N ILE A 13 15.25 -6.35 -36.70
CA ILE A 13 15.72 -5.60 -35.53
C ILE A 13 14.59 -4.72 -34.95
N LEU A 14 13.60 -4.34 -35.77
CA LEU A 14 12.52 -3.42 -35.38
C LEU A 14 11.32 -4.12 -34.72
N SER A 15 11.21 -5.44 -34.81
CA SER A 15 10.15 -6.24 -34.18
C SER A 15 10.50 -6.74 -32.76
N GLY A 16 11.67 -6.40 -32.23
CA GLY A 16 12.15 -6.84 -30.91
C GLY A 16 11.85 -5.91 -29.73
N CYS A 17 11.29 -4.72 -29.96
CA CYS A 17 10.88 -3.83 -28.87
C CYS A 17 9.49 -4.22 -28.36
N PHE A 18 9.40 -5.35 -27.65
CA PHE A 18 8.42 -5.42 -26.58
C PHE A 18 8.85 -4.39 -25.53
N PRO A 19 8.00 -3.44 -25.12
CA PRO A 19 8.29 -2.69 -23.92
C PRO A 19 8.39 -3.72 -22.80
N VAL A 20 9.63 -4.00 -22.36
CA VAL A 20 9.86 -4.52 -21.02
C VAL A 20 9.19 -3.48 -20.14
N VAL A 21 8.02 -3.84 -19.59
CA VAL A 21 7.43 -3.05 -18.53
C VAL A 21 8.41 -3.21 -17.38
N CYS A 22 9.37 -2.29 -17.34
CA CYS A 22 10.28 -2.12 -16.25
C CYS A 22 9.43 -1.51 -15.14
N GLU A 23 8.60 -2.34 -14.51
CA GLU A 23 7.97 -2.00 -13.25
C GLU A 23 9.06 -2.09 -12.19
N ALA A 24 9.91 -1.07 -12.18
CA ALA A 24 10.29 -0.46 -10.92
C ALA A 24 9.02 0.16 -10.28
N GLN A 25 7.96 -0.63 -10.09
CA GLN A 25 6.78 -0.22 -9.34
C GLN A 25 7.26 -0.13 -7.90
N SER A 26 7.47 1.12 -7.48
CA SER A 26 7.77 1.49 -6.11
C SER A 26 6.73 0.86 -5.17
N GLY A 27 7.15 -0.20 -4.51
CA GLY A 27 6.68 -0.67 -3.20
C GLY A 27 5.20 -0.49 -2.88
N LEU A 28 4.44 -1.58 -3.04
CA LEU A 28 3.07 -1.81 -2.54
C LEU A 28 1.98 -1.06 -3.33
N ARG A 29 0.97 -1.80 -3.76
CA ARG A 29 -0.18 -1.26 -4.49
C ARG A 29 -1.04 -0.34 -3.64
N ILE A 30 -1.09 -0.53 -2.32
CA ILE A 30 -1.80 0.37 -1.42
C ILE A 30 -1.33 1.84 -1.51
N ALA A 31 -0.12 2.10 -2.01
CA ALA A 31 0.38 3.46 -2.25
C ALA A 31 -0.58 4.27 -3.15
N SER A 32 -1.17 3.64 -4.17
CA SER A 32 -2.11 4.30 -5.09
C SER A 32 -3.38 4.79 -4.40
N ILE A 33 -3.80 4.16 -3.29
CA ILE A 33 -4.98 4.58 -2.53
C ILE A 33 -4.73 5.95 -1.90
N PHE A 34 -3.56 6.16 -1.30
CA PHE A 34 -3.20 7.43 -0.68
C PHE A 34 -3.12 8.55 -1.72
N GLU A 35 -2.53 8.28 -2.88
CA GLU A 35 -2.41 9.25 -3.97
C GLU A 35 -3.76 9.61 -4.59
N ARG A 36 -4.58 8.60 -4.90
CA ARG A 36 -5.86 8.77 -5.60
C ARG A 36 -6.92 9.41 -4.72
N TYR A 37 -7.01 9.01 -3.46
CA TYR A 37 -8.09 9.42 -2.56
C TYR A 37 -7.67 10.50 -1.58
N GLY A 38 -6.38 10.69 -1.29
CA GLY A 38 -5.90 11.56 -0.22
C GLY A 38 -6.30 13.03 -0.33
N LYS A 39 -6.64 13.51 -1.53
CA LYS A 39 -7.08 14.90 -1.80
C LYS A 39 -8.58 15.06 -2.00
N GLN A 40 -9.36 13.99 -1.87
CA GLN A 40 -10.80 14.02 -2.12
C GLN A 40 -11.58 14.58 -0.93
N LYS A 41 -12.75 15.19 -1.20
CA LYS A 41 -13.67 15.63 -0.14
C LYS A 41 -14.15 14.43 0.68
N GLY A 42 -14.29 14.61 2.00
CA GLY A 42 -14.74 13.53 2.89
C GLY A 42 -13.66 12.50 3.23
N VAL A 43 -12.40 12.80 2.88
CA VAL A 43 -11.22 12.01 3.24
C VAL A 43 -10.42 12.75 4.31
N ALA A 44 -9.96 12.02 5.32
CA ALA A 44 -8.96 12.48 6.26
C ALA A 44 -7.65 11.75 5.96
N MET A 45 -6.66 12.47 5.45
CA MET A 45 -5.31 11.96 5.17
C MET A 45 -4.34 12.50 6.22
N VAL A 46 -3.51 11.63 6.78
CA VAL A 46 -2.45 11.99 7.74
C VAL A 46 -1.13 11.39 7.27
N GLU A 47 -0.09 12.20 7.25
CA GLU A 47 1.30 11.80 7.08
C GLU A 47 2.09 12.51 8.18
N LEU A 48 2.88 11.77 8.96
CA LEU A 48 3.64 12.36 10.06
C LEU A 48 4.86 13.11 9.52
N SER A 49 5.21 14.21 10.17
CA SER A 49 6.48 14.90 9.95
C SER A 49 7.65 14.04 10.46
N THR A 50 8.85 14.31 9.95
CA THR A 50 10.08 13.63 10.38
C THR A 50 10.29 13.67 11.89
N GLU A 51 10.06 14.82 12.53
CA GLU A 51 10.17 15.00 13.99
C GLU A 51 9.25 14.04 14.77
N MET A 52 8.01 13.88 14.29
CA MET A 52 7.05 12.96 14.90
C MET A 52 7.42 11.51 14.62
N LEU A 53 7.95 11.20 13.44
CA LEU A 53 8.39 9.86 13.08
C LEU A 53 9.54 9.37 13.99
N GLU A 54 10.54 10.23 14.25
CA GLU A 54 11.65 9.93 15.16
C GLU A 54 11.18 9.63 16.59
N THR A 55 10.19 10.37 17.08
CA THR A 55 9.61 10.19 18.41
C THR A 55 8.99 8.78 18.62
N TYR A 56 8.58 8.13 17.53
CA TYR A 56 7.97 6.79 17.56
C TYR A 56 8.83 5.70 16.89
N SER A 57 10.13 5.98 16.66
CA SER A 57 11.04 5.06 15.95
C SER A 57 10.48 4.59 14.59
N MET A 58 9.85 5.52 13.87
CA MET A 58 9.28 5.30 12.53
C MET A 58 10.15 5.95 11.45
N GLU A 59 10.16 5.33 10.27
CA GLU A 59 10.66 5.95 9.04
C GLU A 59 9.53 6.50 8.16
N LYS A 60 8.33 5.91 8.24
CA LYS A 60 7.16 6.38 7.48
C LYS A 60 5.86 6.03 8.19
N TYR A 61 4.94 6.99 8.18
CA TYR A 61 3.56 6.79 8.60
C TYR A 61 2.63 7.50 7.63
N LYS A 62 1.66 6.76 7.07
CA LYS A 62 0.55 7.33 6.32
C LYS A 62 -0.76 6.68 6.75
N SER A 63 -1.79 7.49 6.95
CA SER A 63 -3.14 6.99 7.16
C SER A 63 -4.15 7.74 6.29
N ILE A 64 -5.15 7.03 5.83
CA ILE A 64 -6.28 7.59 5.10
C ILE A 64 -7.58 7.01 5.65
N THR A 65 -8.52 7.88 6.01
CA THR A 65 -9.88 7.51 6.39
C THR A 65 -10.85 8.12 5.37
N ILE A 66 -11.59 7.27 4.67
CA ILE A 66 -12.60 7.66 3.67
C ILE A 66 -13.97 7.44 4.29
N LYS A 67 -14.74 8.52 4.56
CA LYS A 67 -16.03 8.43 5.28
C LYS A 67 -17.09 7.63 4.53
N ASP A 68 -17.21 7.83 3.22
CA ASP A 68 -18.13 7.11 2.35
C ASP A 68 -17.32 6.27 1.34
N SER A 69 -16.88 5.10 1.80
CA SER A 69 -15.86 4.32 1.10
C SER A 69 -16.38 3.39 0.00
N HIS A 70 -17.70 3.34 -0.27
CA HIS A 70 -18.28 2.34 -1.17
C HIS A 70 -17.59 2.26 -2.55
N ARG A 71 -17.14 3.40 -3.08
CA ARG A 71 -16.40 3.47 -4.36
C ARG A 71 -14.94 3.06 -4.25
N ALA A 72 -14.30 3.34 -3.12
CA ALA A 72 -12.88 3.05 -2.89
C ALA A 72 -12.65 1.61 -2.41
N LEU A 73 -13.64 1.01 -1.75
CA LEU A 73 -13.52 -0.27 -1.06
C LEU A 73 -13.09 -1.43 -1.98
N PRO A 74 -13.62 -1.60 -3.21
CA PRO A 74 -13.16 -2.65 -4.11
C PRO A 74 -11.68 -2.50 -4.47
N GLU A 75 -11.23 -1.28 -4.72
CA GLU A 75 -9.83 -0.99 -5.06
C GLU A 75 -8.91 -1.21 -3.87
N ILE A 76 -9.31 -0.76 -2.68
CA ILE A 76 -8.58 -0.99 -1.42
C ILE A 76 -8.40 -2.49 -1.21
N ARG A 77 -9.48 -3.28 -1.33
CA ARG A 77 -9.44 -4.73 -1.19
C ARG A 77 -8.49 -5.37 -2.19
N GLN A 78 -8.54 -4.97 -3.46
CA GLN A 78 -7.66 -5.49 -4.49
C GLN A 78 -6.17 -5.18 -4.20
N CYS A 79 -5.87 -3.99 -3.69
CA CYS A 79 -4.53 -3.63 -3.27
C CYS A 79 -4.06 -4.51 -2.10
N LEU A 80 -4.90 -4.69 -1.08
CA LEU A 80 -4.60 -5.56 0.06
C LEU A 80 -4.37 -7.03 -0.36
N GLU A 81 -5.22 -7.58 -1.23
CA GLU A 81 -5.05 -8.94 -1.76
C GLU A 81 -3.74 -9.12 -2.54
N THR A 82 -3.26 -8.06 -3.18
CA THR A 82 -1.97 -8.11 -3.89
C THR A 82 -0.82 -8.01 -2.91
N ASP A 83 -0.85 -7.02 -2.02
CA ASP A 83 0.26 -6.70 -1.13
C ASP A 83 0.42 -7.74 0.00
N LYS A 84 -0.66 -8.45 0.39
CA LYS A 84 -0.60 -9.49 1.42
C LYS A 84 0.09 -10.77 0.99
N LYS A 85 0.27 -11.03 -0.32
CA LYS A 85 0.86 -12.29 -0.84
C LYS A 85 2.27 -12.56 -0.33
N GLY A 86 3.02 -11.51 0.04
CA GLY A 86 4.36 -11.63 0.60
C GLY A 86 4.44 -11.41 2.11
N ALA A 87 3.31 -11.23 2.80
CA ALA A 87 3.31 -10.85 4.21
C ALA A 87 3.87 -11.97 5.12
N LYS A 88 4.75 -11.59 6.04
CA LYS A 88 5.27 -12.44 7.12
C LYS A 88 4.16 -12.86 8.09
N LYS A 89 3.20 -11.97 8.35
CA LYS A 89 2.10 -12.19 9.29
C LYS A 89 0.82 -11.59 8.74
N ILE A 90 -0.27 -12.35 8.83
CA ILE A 90 -1.60 -11.95 8.38
C ILE A 90 -2.59 -12.20 9.51
N LYS A 91 -3.38 -11.20 9.86
CA LYS A 91 -4.56 -11.34 10.72
C LYS A 91 -5.73 -10.61 10.06
N GLU A 92 -6.75 -11.34 9.67
CA GLU A 92 -7.94 -10.80 9.01
C GLU A 92 -9.19 -11.14 9.82
N ILE A 93 -10.14 -10.20 9.86
CA ILE A 93 -11.48 -10.42 10.38
C ILE A 93 -12.43 -10.32 9.20
N ILE A 94 -13.14 -11.41 8.92
CA ILE A 94 -14.14 -11.51 7.87
C ILE A 94 -15.51 -11.61 8.51
N GLU A 95 -16.42 -10.71 8.14
CA GLU A 95 -17.82 -10.73 8.57
C GLU A 95 -18.72 -10.72 7.33
N GLY A 96 -19.68 -11.65 7.25
CA GLY A 96 -20.58 -11.73 6.09
C GLY A 96 -19.86 -11.93 4.75
N GLY A 97 -18.71 -12.63 4.75
CA GLY A 97 -17.88 -12.83 3.57
C GLY A 97 -17.07 -11.60 3.12
N GLN A 98 -17.09 -10.52 3.90
CA GLN A 98 -16.37 -9.29 3.61
C GLN A 98 -15.25 -9.06 4.63
N LEU A 99 -14.06 -8.68 4.16
CA LEU A 99 -12.97 -8.27 5.04
C LEU A 99 -13.38 -6.97 5.78
N VAL A 100 -13.48 -7.02 7.10
CA VAL A 100 -13.83 -5.85 7.92
C VAL A 100 -12.62 -5.27 8.64
N SER A 101 -11.59 -6.08 8.90
CA SER A 101 -10.33 -5.61 9.48
C SER A 101 -9.18 -6.48 9.00
N GLY A 102 -8.02 -5.87 8.75
CA GLY A 102 -6.82 -6.57 8.31
C GLY A 102 -5.57 -5.99 8.97
N TYR A 103 -4.64 -6.87 9.31
CA TYR A 103 -3.30 -6.56 9.77
C TYR A 103 -2.32 -7.41 8.99
N TYR A 104 -1.36 -6.75 8.35
CA TYR A 104 -0.37 -7.39 7.50
C TYR A 104 1.02 -6.87 7.89
N GLN A 105 1.87 -7.76 8.37
CA GLN A 105 3.30 -7.48 8.51
C GLN A 105 3.99 -7.93 7.23
N LEU A 106 4.57 -6.98 6.51
CA LEU A 106 5.26 -7.18 5.25
C LEU A 106 6.71 -7.62 5.49
N PRO A 107 7.39 -8.17 4.47
CA PRO A 107 8.80 -8.51 4.60
C PRO A 107 9.61 -7.23 4.76
N SER A 108 10.67 -7.28 5.56
CA SER A 108 11.54 -6.13 5.81
C SER A 108 12.37 -5.82 4.56
N ARG A 109 12.63 -4.53 4.26
CA ARG A 109 13.52 -4.13 3.14
C ARG A 109 15.00 -4.05 3.56
N LYS A 110 15.23 -3.83 4.85
CA LYS A 110 16.52 -3.77 5.53
C LYS A 110 16.41 -4.61 6.80
N GLU A 111 17.53 -5.01 7.40
CA GLU A 111 17.52 -5.58 8.75
C GLU A 111 16.85 -4.61 9.72
N ASP A 112 16.09 -5.16 10.67
CA ASP A 112 15.38 -4.47 11.76
C ASP A 112 14.29 -3.45 11.38
N LEU A 113 14.00 -3.26 10.09
CA LEU A 113 12.90 -2.41 9.65
C LEU A 113 11.61 -3.20 9.41
N ASN A 114 10.61 -2.98 10.25
CA ASN A 114 9.29 -3.56 10.09
C ASN A 114 8.40 -2.69 9.19
N ARG A 115 7.53 -3.35 8.42
CA ARG A 115 6.55 -2.72 7.53
C ARG A 115 5.17 -3.28 7.80
N PHE A 116 4.20 -2.42 8.03
CA PHE A 116 2.84 -2.82 8.40
C PHE A 116 1.79 -2.16 7.52
N ILE A 117 0.76 -2.94 7.17
CA ILE A 117 -0.49 -2.44 6.61
C ILE A 117 -1.61 -2.77 7.59
N LEU A 118 -2.42 -1.77 7.95
CA LEU A 118 -3.61 -1.95 8.77
C LEU A 118 -4.83 -1.44 8.00
N PHE A 119 -5.90 -2.23 8.01
CA PHE A 119 -7.16 -1.91 7.38
C PHE A 119 -8.31 -2.09 8.37
N LYS A 120 -9.29 -1.18 8.34
CA LYS A 120 -10.52 -1.28 9.12
C LYS A 120 -11.69 -0.65 8.38
N LEU A 121 -12.79 -1.39 8.25
CA LEU A 121 -14.10 -0.91 7.83
C LEU A 121 -14.98 -0.69 9.07
N SER A 122 -15.48 0.53 9.24
CA SER A 122 -16.42 0.85 10.33
C SER A 122 -17.86 0.44 9.97
N LYS A 123 -18.69 0.22 10.99
CA LYS A 123 -20.13 -0.03 10.81
C LYS A 123 -20.87 1.10 10.09
N LYS A 124 -20.31 2.32 10.10
CA LYS A 124 -20.84 3.51 9.41
C LYS A 124 -20.39 3.62 7.94
N GLY A 125 -19.67 2.63 7.40
CA GLY A 125 -19.21 2.61 6.00
C GLY A 125 -17.90 3.34 5.74
N ALA A 126 -17.26 3.89 6.77
CA ALA A 126 -15.95 4.52 6.62
C ALA A 126 -14.83 3.47 6.62
N ALA A 127 -13.94 3.53 5.62
CA ALA A 127 -12.75 2.69 5.52
C ALA A 127 -11.52 3.47 5.98
N THR A 128 -10.68 2.83 6.80
CA THR A 128 -9.38 3.35 7.22
C THR A 128 -8.29 2.40 6.74
N LEU A 129 -7.26 2.95 6.12
CA LEU A 129 -6.06 2.26 5.68
C LEU A 129 -4.84 2.99 6.26
N VAL A 130 -3.92 2.24 6.85
CA VAL A 130 -2.70 2.75 7.48
C VAL A 130 -1.50 1.97 6.95
N TYR A 131 -0.44 2.69 6.62
CA TYR A 131 0.87 2.16 6.30
C TYR A 131 1.90 2.70 7.28
N ILE A 132 2.72 1.81 7.84
CA ILE A 132 3.76 2.15 8.81
C ILE A 132 5.04 1.42 8.43
N GLU A 133 6.16 2.10 8.55
CA GLU A 133 7.52 1.56 8.38
C GLU A 133 8.41 2.13 9.48
N GLY A 134 9.20 1.28 10.13
CA GLY A 134 10.06 1.67 11.25
C GLY A 134 10.57 0.49 12.06
N GLU A 135 11.33 0.78 13.11
CA GLU A 135 11.93 -0.23 14.01
C GLU A 135 10.93 -0.77 15.05
N LEU A 136 9.69 -0.24 15.04
CA LEU A 136 8.62 -0.67 15.93
C LEU A 136 8.27 -2.16 15.81
N GLU A 137 8.00 -2.78 16.96
CA GLU A 137 7.52 -4.16 17.05
C GLU A 137 6.00 -4.23 16.85
N SER A 138 5.48 -5.46 16.69
CA SER A 138 4.03 -5.67 16.51
C SER A 138 3.19 -5.17 17.69
N ASP A 139 3.76 -5.12 18.89
CA ASP A 139 3.05 -4.78 20.13
C ASP A 139 2.97 -3.25 20.35
N ASP A 140 3.93 -2.49 19.80
CA ASP A 140 3.96 -1.02 19.88
C ASP A 140 2.87 -0.36 19.01
N LEU A 141 2.40 -1.07 17.98
CA LEU A 141 1.33 -0.63 17.08
C LEU A 141 -0.01 -0.39 17.79
N ILE A 142 -0.24 -1.09 18.91
CA ILE A 142 -1.49 -0.98 19.67
C ILE A 142 -1.59 0.42 20.27
N THR A 143 -0.51 0.93 20.86
CA THR A 143 -0.44 2.27 21.45
C THR A 143 -0.75 3.36 20.40
N LEU A 144 -0.23 3.21 19.18
CA LEU A 144 -0.46 4.14 18.06
C LEU A 144 -1.91 4.15 17.56
N LEU A 145 -2.57 2.98 17.52
CA LEU A 145 -3.97 2.88 17.13
C LEU A 145 -4.92 3.56 18.14
N PHE A 146 -4.50 3.68 19.40
CA PHE A 146 -5.27 4.32 20.46
C PHE A 146 -5.06 5.83 20.60
N MET A 147 -3.99 6.41 20.03
CA MET A 147 -3.79 7.87 20.03
C MET A 147 -4.88 8.65 19.30
N LYS A 148 -5.61 8.02 18.36
CA LYS A 148 -6.72 8.67 17.64
C LYS A 148 -7.96 8.92 18.51
N LYS A 149 -7.92 8.57 19.81
CA LYS A 149 -9.04 8.79 20.73
C LYS A 149 -9.04 10.18 21.38
N ASP A 150 -7.91 10.90 21.36
CA ASP A 150 -7.73 12.15 22.11
C ASP A 150 -7.28 13.37 21.25
N LEU A 151 -7.55 13.37 19.93
CA LEU A 151 -7.40 14.54 19.05
C LEU A 151 -8.74 14.93 18.41
#